data_AF-G5AR70-F1
#
_entry.id   AF-G5AR70-F1
#
_cell.length_a   1.000
_cell.length_b   1.000
_cell.length_c   1.000
_cell.angle_alpha   90.00
_cell.angle_beta   90.00
_cell.angle_gamma   90.00
#
_symmetry.space_group_name_H-M   'P 1'
#
loop_
_entity.id
_entity.type
_entity.pdbx_description
1 polymer ?
#
loop_
_entity_poly.entity_id
_entity_poly.type
_entity_poly.pdbx_seq_one_letter_code
_entity_poly.pdbx_strand_id
1 'polypeptide(L)'
;MVGASGKRSKEDEKYSQAIVDSNAQSHKIFIFDARPNRYYRTIQEFEVIVEKEWLSFGHRFQLRIGHGDKNHADVDRSPVFLQFIDCVWQMTRQFPTAFEFNEYFLVTILDHLYRCLFGAFLCNSEQQRGKENLPKRTVSL
;
A
#
# COMPACT_ATOMS: atom_id res chain seq x y z
N MET A 1 4.88 -24.22 -24.37
CA MET A 1 4.70 -24.49 -22.93
C MET A 1 6.06 -24.24 -22.27
N VAL A 2 6.36 -22.99 -21.90
CA VAL A 2 7.67 -22.64 -21.31
C VAL A 2 7.44 -22.45 -19.81
N GLY A 3 7.88 -23.42 -19.02
CA GLY A 3 7.82 -23.40 -17.57
C GLY A 3 8.77 -22.35 -17.01
N ALA A 4 8.27 -21.51 -16.11
CA ALA A 4 9.09 -20.61 -15.32
C ALA A 4 9.97 -21.45 -14.38
N SER A 5 11.29 -21.47 -14.62
CA SER A 5 12.25 -22.02 -13.65
C SER A 5 12.26 -21.13 -12.42
N GLY A 6 11.54 -21.57 -11.38
CA GLY A 6 11.53 -20.96 -10.06
C GLY A 6 12.86 -21.16 -9.34
N LYS A 7 13.73 -20.16 -9.39
CA LYS A 7 14.76 -19.98 -8.36
C LYS A 7 14.21 -18.97 -7.36
N ARG A 8 13.53 -19.49 -6.32
CA ARG A 8 13.18 -18.71 -5.14
C ARG A 8 14.46 -18.23 -4.46
N SER A 9 14.60 -16.93 -4.26
CA SER A 9 15.71 -16.31 -3.55
C SER A 9 15.50 -16.47 -2.04
N LYS A 10 16.51 -16.99 -1.34
CA LYS A 10 16.46 -17.15 0.12
C LYS A 10 16.45 -15.82 0.87
N GLU A 11 16.93 -14.75 0.23
CA GLU A 11 16.91 -13.41 0.80
C GLU A 11 15.47 -12.86 0.76
N ASP A 12 14.76 -13.08 -0.34
CA ASP A 12 13.37 -12.64 -0.54
C ASP A 12 12.43 -13.32 0.46
N GLU A 13 12.67 -14.60 0.76
CA GLU A 13 11.93 -15.33 1.81
C GLU A 13 12.19 -14.73 3.20
N LYS A 14 13.43 -14.29 3.47
CA LYS A 14 13.81 -13.70 4.75
C LYS A 14 13.19 -12.32 4.95
N TYR A 15 13.14 -11.49 3.90
CA TYR A 15 12.44 -10.21 3.92
C TYR A 15 10.93 -10.38 4.08
N SER A 16 10.35 -11.33 3.33
CA SER A 16 8.92 -11.66 3.46
C SER A 16 8.58 -12.12 4.87
N GLN A 17 9.43 -12.96 5.47
CA GLN A 17 9.24 -13.44 6.83
C GLN A 17 9.34 -12.30 7.86
N ALA A 18 10.31 -11.39 7.72
CA ALA A 18 10.44 -10.24 8.62
C ALA A 18 9.21 -9.30 8.58
N ILE A 19 8.59 -9.15 7.41
CA ILE A 19 7.35 -8.38 7.23
C ILE A 19 6.16 -9.11 7.88
N VAL A 20 6.08 -10.43 7.69
CA VAL A 20 5.04 -11.27 8.29
C VAL A 20 5.10 -11.22 9.81
N ASP A 21 6.31 -11.25 10.37
CA ASP A 21 6.54 -11.25 11.82
C ASP A 21 6.33 -9.85 12.44
N SER A 22 6.62 -8.78 11.68
CA SER A 22 6.44 -7.39 12.13
C SER A 22 4.98 -6.92 12.07
N ASN A 23 4.09 -7.68 11.40
CA ASN A 23 2.69 -7.32 11.26
C ASN A 23 1.78 -8.41 11.84
N ALA A 24 1.10 -8.12 12.96
CA ALA A 24 0.15 -9.03 13.60
C ALA A 24 -1.03 -9.47 12.69
N GLN A 25 -1.23 -8.79 11.56
CA GLN A 25 -2.24 -9.11 10.54
C GLN A 25 -1.65 -9.62 9.22
N SER A 26 -0.39 -10.05 9.21
CA SER A 26 0.28 -10.61 8.03
C SER A 26 -0.41 -11.80 7.37
N HIS A 27 -1.22 -12.55 8.12
CA HIS A 27 -2.10 -13.59 7.58
C HIS A 27 -3.24 -13.04 6.67
N LYS A 28 -3.52 -11.74 6.68
CA LYS A 28 -4.40 -11.05 5.71
C LYS A 28 -3.63 -10.36 4.59
N ILE A 29 -2.32 -10.20 4.79
CA ILE A 29 -1.33 -9.88 3.77
C ILE A 29 -1.11 -11.16 2.92
N PHE A 30 -2.20 -11.76 2.42
CA PHE A 30 -2.19 -12.46 1.15
C PHE A 30 -2.02 -11.39 0.05
N ILE A 31 -0.92 -10.64 0.15
CA ILE A 31 -0.36 -9.75 -0.88
C ILE A 31 -0.44 -10.54 -2.16
N PHE A 32 -1.21 -10.04 -3.13
CA PHE A 32 -0.99 -10.33 -4.54
C PHE A 32 -0.67 -11.80 -4.82
N ASP A 33 -1.39 -12.71 -4.14
CA ASP A 33 -1.12 -14.13 -4.30
C ASP A 33 -1.09 -14.40 -5.79
N ALA A 34 0.04 -14.94 -6.23
CA ALA A 34 0.48 -15.17 -7.58
C ALA A 34 -0.42 -16.19 -8.33
N ARG A 35 -1.71 -16.21 -8.00
CA ARG A 35 -2.78 -16.76 -8.81
C ARG A 35 -2.87 -15.95 -10.11
N PRO A 36 -3.09 -16.62 -11.26
CA PRO A 36 -3.11 -16.02 -12.58
C PRO A 36 -4.37 -15.18 -12.84
N ASN A 37 -4.95 -14.56 -11.81
CA ASN A 37 -6.10 -13.68 -11.97
C ASN A 37 -5.61 -12.26 -12.19
N ARG A 38 -5.98 -11.73 -13.37
CA ARG A 38 -5.56 -10.45 -13.94
C ARG A 38 -6.08 -9.22 -13.14
N TYR A 39 -6.89 -9.44 -12.10
CA TYR A 39 -7.78 -8.46 -11.47
C TYR A 39 -7.16 -7.46 -10.48
N TYR A 40 -5.84 -7.37 -10.38
CA TYR A 40 -5.17 -6.42 -9.47
C TYR A 40 -4.02 -5.68 -10.14
N ARG A 41 -3.97 -5.74 -11.47
CA ARG A 41 -2.83 -5.28 -12.25
C ARG A 41 -3.14 -4.03 -13.06
N THR A 42 -4.42 -3.61 -13.09
CA THR A 42 -4.84 -2.34 -13.67
C THR A 42 -4.74 -1.21 -12.65
N ILE A 43 -4.69 0.03 -13.13
CA ILE A 43 -4.67 1.24 -12.27
C ILE A 43 -5.92 1.27 -11.38
N GLN A 44 -7.10 1.08 -11.97
CA GLN A 44 -8.38 1.13 -11.26
C GLN A 44 -8.50 0.06 -10.17
N GLU A 45 -8.02 -1.15 -10.45
CA GLU A 45 -8.06 -2.24 -9.47
C GLU A 45 -7.07 -2.01 -8.33
N PHE A 46 -5.91 -1.40 -8.62
CA PHE A 46 -4.96 -1.02 -7.58
C PHE A 46 -5.52 0.05 -6.64
N GLU A 47 -6.20 1.07 -7.19
CA GLU A 47 -6.91 2.07 -6.41
C GLU A 47 -7.95 1.43 -5.48
N VAL A 48 -8.75 0.48 -6.00
CA VAL A 48 -9.74 -0.27 -5.21
C VAL A 48 -9.09 -1.07 -4.08
N ILE A 49 -7.89 -1.65 -4.28
CA ILE A 49 -7.14 -2.32 -3.21
C ILE A 49 -6.75 -1.32 -2.12
N VAL A 50 -6.20 -0.17 -2.50
CA VAL A 50 -5.80 0.86 -1.54
C VAL A 50 -7.02 1.34 -0.75
N GLU A 51 -8.14 1.62 -1.42
CA GLU A 51 -9.37 2.05 -0.76
C GLU A 51 -9.91 0.98 0.19
N LYS A 52 -10.06 -0.27 -0.26
CA LYS A 52 -10.67 -1.31 0.57
C LYS A 52 -9.74 -1.73 1.67
N GLU A 53 -8.55 -2.24 1.33
CA GLU A 53 -7.65 -2.92 2.25
C GLU A 53 -6.92 -1.97 3.21
N TRP A 54 -6.70 -0.72 2.80
CA TRP A 54 -5.99 0.24 3.63
C TRP A 54 -6.91 1.30 4.21
N LEU A 55 -7.75 1.93 3.39
CA LEU A 55 -8.64 2.98 3.90
C LEU A 55 -9.78 2.34 4.71
N SER A 56 -10.65 1.54 4.12
CA SER A 56 -11.86 1.02 4.78
C SER A 56 -11.53 0.14 6.00
N PHE A 57 -10.52 -0.73 5.91
CA PHE A 57 -10.09 -1.53 7.07
C PHE A 57 -9.38 -0.74 8.17
N GLY A 58 -9.16 0.57 7.99
CA GLY A 58 -8.77 1.48 9.06
C GLY A 58 -7.27 1.52 9.33
N HIS A 59 -6.43 1.43 8.28
CA HIS A 59 -5.03 1.76 8.43
C HIS A 59 -4.89 3.19 8.94
N ARG A 60 -4.09 3.37 10.00
CA ARG A 60 -3.97 4.62 10.74
C ARG A 60 -3.01 5.60 10.07
N PHE A 61 -3.33 6.04 8.85
CA PHE A 61 -2.45 6.89 8.03
C PHE A 61 -1.99 8.15 8.77
N GLN A 62 -2.92 8.90 9.38
CA GLN A 62 -2.59 10.10 10.15
C GLN A 62 -1.56 9.85 11.25
N LEU A 63 -1.70 8.74 11.99
CA LEU A 63 -0.81 8.36 13.09
C LEU A 63 0.54 7.83 12.57
N ARG A 64 0.52 6.93 11.57
CA ARG A 64 1.72 6.27 11.05
C ARG A 64 2.64 7.23 10.30
N ILE A 65 2.08 8.28 9.69
CA ILE A 65 2.86 9.29 8.97
C ILE A 65 3.14 10.52 9.84
N GLY A 66 2.23 10.86 10.76
CA GLY A 66 2.34 12.05 11.59
C GLY A 66 2.04 13.34 10.83
N HIS A 67 0.98 13.36 10.02
CA HIS A 67 0.62 14.54 9.24
C HIS A 67 0.41 15.77 10.14
N GLY A 68 1.20 16.83 9.91
CA GLY A 68 1.10 18.08 10.67
C GLY A 68 1.61 18.00 12.11
N ASP A 69 2.18 16.85 12.53
CA ASP A 69 2.73 16.68 13.87
C ASP A 69 4.24 16.93 13.89
N LYS A 70 4.69 17.74 14.86
CA LYS A 70 6.10 18.12 15.04
C LYS A 70 6.90 17.07 15.82
N ASN A 71 6.25 16.08 16.41
CA ASN A 71 6.93 15.01 17.13
C ASN A 71 7.50 13.94 16.19
N HIS A 72 8.70 14.19 15.67
CA HIS A 72 9.39 13.27 14.75
C HIS A 72 9.85 11.97 15.45
N ALA A 73 9.84 11.91 16.78
CA ALA A 73 10.24 10.76 17.57
C ALA A 73 9.04 9.92 18.06
N ASP A 74 7.84 10.17 17.53
CA ASP A 74 6.67 9.37 17.86
C ASP A 74 6.89 7.91 17.48
N VAL A 75 6.82 7.02 18.47
CA VAL A 75 7.02 5.58 18.34
C VAL A 75 5.93 4.91 17.49
N ASP A 76 4.80 5.58 17.32
CA ASP A 76 3.73 5.12 16.45
C ASP A 76 3.98 5.44 14.97
N ARG A 77 4.96 6.29 14.62
CA ARG A 77 5.31 6.52 13.21
C ARG A 77 6.00 5.29 12.65
N SER A 78 5.50 4.79 11.52
CA SER A 78 6.06 3.60 10.88
C SER A 78 5.72 3.58 9.38
N PRO A 79 6.69 3.27 8.49
CA PRO A 79 6.53 3.33 7.04
C PRO A 79 5.80 2.09 6.46
N VAL A 80 4.71 1.64 7.10
CA VAL A 80 4.02 0.38 6.73
C VAL A 80 3.45 0.44 5.30
N PHE A 81 2.79 1.53 4.93
CA PHE A 81 2.26 1.69 3.59
C PHE A 81 3.37 1.87 2.54
N LEU A 82 4.46 2.55 2.91
CA LEU A 82 5.63 2.68 2.04
C LEU A 82 6.25 1.31 1.75
N GLN A 83 6.38 0.44 2.76
CA GLN A 83 6.87 -0.93 2.59
C GLN A 83 5.97 -1.73 1.64
N PHE A 84 4.65 -1.56 1.74
CA PHE A 84 3.72 -2.18 0.80
C PHE A 84 3.95 -1.70 -0.64
N ILE A 85 4.09 -0.40 -0.87
CA ILE A 85 4.36 0.14 -2.21
C ILE A 85 5.72 -0.33 -2.74
N ASP A 86 6.75 -0.42 -1.90
CA ASP A 86 8.05 -0.97 -2.29
C ASP A 86 7.93 -2.44 -2.75
N CYS A 87 7.18 -3.28 -2.01
CA CYS A 87 6.89 -4.64 -2.46
C CYS A 87 6.18 -4.68 -3.82
N VAL A 88 5.25 -3.76 -4.08
CA VAL A 88 4.58 -3.66 -5.39
C VAL A 88 5.57 -3.26 -6.47
N TRP A 89 6.44 -2.28 -6.21
CA TRP A 89 7.50 -1.87 -7.13
C TRP A 89 8.44 -3.04 -7.46
N GLN A 90 8.86 -3.81 -6.46
CA GLN A 90 9.67 -5.01 -6.68
C GLN A 90 8.96 -6.03 -7.59
N MET A 91 7.65 -6.23 -7.43
CA MET A 91 6.87 -7.07 -8.34
C MET A 91 6.81 -6.50 -9.76
N THR A 92 6.65 -5.19 -9.94
CA THR A 92 6.66 -4.57 -11.27
C THR A 92 7.99 -4.76 -11.99
N ARG A 93 9.11 -4.79 -11.24
CA ARG A 93 10.44 -5.06 -11.79
C ARG A 93 10.63 -6.52 -12.18
N GLN A 94 10.11 -7.45 -11.38
CA GLN A 94 10.18 -8.89 -11.69
C GLN A 94 9.29 -9.27 -12.88
N PHE A 95 8.17 -8.56 -13.08
CA PHE A 95 7.22 -8.84 -14.16
C PHE A 95 6.86 -7.57 -14.97
N PRO A 96 7.76 -7.08 -15.85
CA PRO A 96 7.60 -5.78 -16.53
C PRO A 96 6.35 -5.62 -17.41
N THR A 97 5.74 -6.73 -17.85
CA THR A 97 4.53 -6.73 -18.71
C THR A 97 3.28 -7.19 -17.98
N ALA A 98 3.37 -7.48 -16.68
CA ALA A 98 2.24 -7.95 -15.91
C ALA A 98 1.31 -6.83 -15.46
N PHE A 99 1.85 -5.62 -15.23
CA PHE A 99 1.14 -4.48 -14.67
C PHE A 99 0.84 -3.43 -15.73
N GLU A 100 -0.34 -2.83 -15.66
CA GLU A 100 -0.73 -1.68 -16.50
C GLU A 100 -0.06 -0.40 -16.03
N PHE A 101 0.09 -0.25 -14.71
CA PHE A 101 0.73 0.91 -14.11
C PHE A 101 2.25 0.79 -14.09
N ASN A 102 2.91 1.95 -14.06
CA ASN A 102 4.36 2.06 -14.05
C ASN A 102 4.87 2.56 -12.68
N GLU A 103 6.19 2.66 -12.55
CA GLU A 103 6.84 3.22 -11.37
C GLU A 103 6.35 4.63 -11.03
N TYR A 104 6.10 5.46 -12.04
CA TYR A 104 5.62 6.83 -11.85
C TYR A 104 4.27 6.88 -11.12
N PHE A 105 3.37 5.93 -11.39
CA PHE A 105 2.11 5.80 -10.65
C PHE A 105 2.33 5.51 -9.16
N LEU A 106 3.23 4.58 -8.84
CA LEU A 106 3.55 4.24 -7.45
C LEU A 106 4.19 5.43 -6.70
N VAL A 107 5.09 6.16 -7.35
CA VAL A 107 5.68 7.38 -6.80
C VAL A 107 4.62 8.46 -6.59
N THR A 108 3.67 8.59 -7.53
CA THR A 108 2.56 9.55 -7.41
C THR A 108 1.69 9.24 -6.19
N ILE A 109 1.39 7.97 -5.92
CA ILE A 109 0.65 7.56 -4.72
C ILE A 109 1.42 7.94 -3.45
N LEU A 110 2.75 7.72 -3.42
CA LEU A 110 3.58 8.10 -2.27
C LEU A 110 3.68 9.62 -2.11
N ASP A 111 3.77 10.39 -3.19
CA ASP A 111 3.76 11.86 -3.11
C ASP A 111 2.44 12.36 -2.51
N HIS A 112 1.31 11.80 -2.96
CA HIS A 112 -0.02 12.12 -2.43
C HIS A 112 -0.19 11.71 -0.97
N LEU A 113 0.40 10.58 -0.59
CA LEU A 113 0.47 10.13 0.80
C LEU A 113 1.15 11.18 1.67
N TYR A 114 2.37 11.60 1.36
CA TYR A 114 3.14 12.51 2.22
C TYR A 114 2.69 13.97 2.18
N ARG A 115 2.08 14.42 1.08
CA ARG A 115 1.69 15.84 0.90
C ARG A 115 0.32 16.19 1.47
N CYS A 116 -0.43 15.22 2.00
CA CYS A 116 -1.81 15.44 2.48
C CYS A 116 -2.74 16.05 1.41
N LEU A 117 -2.42 15.89 0.13
CA LEU A 117 -3.08 16.63 -0.95
C LEU A 117 -4.51 16.13 -1.19
N PHE A 118 -4.76 14.85 -0.89
CA PHE A 118 -6.05 14.18 -1.06
C PHE A 118 -6.57 13.67 0.29
N GLY A 119 -7.88 13.74 0.51
CA GLY A 119 -8.48 13.30 1.77
C GLY A 119 -8.49 11.79 1.96
N ALA A 120 -8.14 11.03 0.92
CA ALA A 120 -8.03 9.58 0.98
C ALA A 120 -7.10 9.13 2.13
N PHE A 121 -5.93 9.73 2.26
CA PHE A 121 -4.94 9.37 3.30
C PHE A 121 -5.05 10.17 4.60
N LEU A 122 -6.08 11.01 4.72
CA LEU A 122 -6.35 11.73 5.97
C LEU A 122 -7.14 10.84 6.95
N CYS A 123 -6.95 11.12 8.25
CA CYS A 123 -7.56 10.40 9.38
C CYS A 123 -7.05 8.95 9.56
N ASN A 124 -7.58 8.26 10.57
CA ASN A 124 -7.18 6.91 10.96
C ASN A 124 -8.24 5.84 10.73
N SER A 125 -9.46 6.20 10.35
CA SER A 125 -10.55 5.25 10.08
C SER A 125 -11.60 5.83 9.15
N GLU A 126 -12.37 4.95 8.50
CA GLU A 126 -13.52 5.35 7.68
C GLU A 126 -14.55 6.16 8.49
N GLN A 127 -14.80 5.77 9.74
CA GLN A 127 -15.69 6.52 10.63
C GLN A 127 -15.22 7.96 10.83
N GLN A 128 -13.91 8.19 11.03
CA GLN A 128 -13.37 9.54 11.16
C GLN A 128 -13.50 10.31 9.85
N ARG A 129 -13.21 9.69 8.70
CA ARG A 129 -13.36 10.34 7.39
C ARG A 129 -14.81 10.74 7.09
N GLY A 130 -15.78 9.91 7.52
CA GLY A 130 -17.20 10.24 7.44
C GLY A 130 -17.59 11.42 8.33
N LYS A 131 -17.11 11.45 9.58
CA LYS A 131 -17.33 12.58 10.51
C LYS A 131 -16.74 13.90 9.99
N GLU A 132 -15.56 13.85 9.40
CA GLU A 132 -14.87 15.01 8.82
C GLU A 132 -15.45 15.45 7.46
N ASN A 133 -16.41 14.69 6.90
CA ASN A 133 -17.00 14.91 5.57
C ASN A 133 -15.96 15.02 4.45
N LEU A 134 -14.87 14.26 4.54
CA LEU A 134 -13.78 14.33 3.56
C LEU A 134 -14.21 14.12 2.10
N PRO A 135 -15.13 13.18 1.77
CA PRO A 135 -15.58 13.00 0.38
C PRO A 135 -16.21 14.26 -0.24
N LYS A 136 -16.68 15.20 0.59
CA LYS A 136 -17.26 16.47 0.14
C LYS A 136 -16.30 17.65 0.24
N ARG A 137 -15.20 17.51 0.99
CA ARG A 137 -14.25 18.59 1.32
C ARG A 137 -12.89 18.44 0.66
N THR A 138 -12.62 17.27 0.09
CA THR A 138 -11.33 16.92 -0.51
C THR A 138 -11.57 16.14 -1.79
N VAL A 139 -10.58 16.15 -2.68
CA VAL A 139 -10.61 15.35 -3.91
C VAL A 139 -10.19 13.91 -3.56
N SER A 140 -10.77 12.93 -4.26
CA SER A 140 -10.27 11.54 -4.28
C SER A 140 -8.95 11.48 -5.04
N LEU A 141 -8.12 10.45 -4.79
CA LEU A 141 -7.06 10.10 -5.75
C LEU A 141 -7.66 9.84 -7.14
#